data_AF-B6ICX0-F1
#
_entry.id   AF-B6ICX0-F1
#
_cell.length_a   1.000
_cell.length_b   1.000
_cell.length_c   1.000
_cell.angle_alpha   90.00
_cell.angle_beta   90.00
_cell.angle_gamma   90.00
#
_symmetry.space_group_name_H-M   'P 1'
#
loop_
_entity.id
_entity.type
_entity.pdbx_description
1 polymer ?
#
loop_
_entity_poly.entity_id
_entity_poly.type
_entity_poly.pdbx_seq_one_letter_code
_entity_poly.pdbx_strand_id
1 'polypeptide(L)'
;MAETSLLEAGASAASTAAALENLQVEASCSVCLEYLKEPVIIECGHNFCKACITRWWEDLERDFPCPVCRKTSRYRSLRPNRQLGSMVEIAKQLQAVKRKIRDESLCPQHHEALSLFCYEDQEAVCLICAISHTHRAHTVVPLDDATQEYKEKLQKCLEPLEQKLQEITRCKSSEEKKPGELK
;
A
#
# COMPACT_ATOMS: atom_id res chain seq x y z
N MET A 1 -14.39 -16.51 19.70
CA MET A 1 -13.00 -16.20 19.27
C MET A 1 -12.93 -15.50 17.91
N ALA A 2 -14.05 -15.06 17.31
CA ALA A 2 -14.05 -14.37 16.01
C ALA A 2 -14.05 -12.82 16.13
N GLU A 3 -14.51 -12.27 17.27
CA GLU A 3 -14.62 -10.81 17.46
C GLU A 3 -13.27 -10.10 17.68
N THR A 4 -12.23 -10.83 18.14
CA THR A 4 -10.88 -10.28 18.33
C THR A 4 -10.14 -10.02 17.01
N SER A 5 -10.51 -10.68 15.91
CA SER A 5 -9.76 -10.60 14.64
C SER A 5 -10.06 -9.33 13.82
N LEU A 6 -11.26 -8.77 13.94
CA LEU A 6 -11.67 -7.54 13.24
C LEU A 6 -11.07 -6.28 13.89
N LEU A 7 -10.93 -6.30 15.23
CA LEU A 7 -10.29 -5.22 15.99
C LEU A 7 -8.78 -5.15 15.73
N GLU A 8 -8.09 -6.28 15.58
CA GLU A 8 -6.66 -6.33 15.26
C GLU A 8 -6.35 -5.90 13.82
N ALA A 9 -7.21 -6.24 12.85
CA ALA A 9 -7.09 -5.77 11.47
C ALA A 9 -7.31 -4.24 11.36
N GLY A 10 -8.31 -3.70 12.08
CA GLY A 10 -8.57 -2.26 12.16
C GLY A 10 -7.44 -1.46 12.83
N ALA A 11 -6.83 -2.01 13.90
CA ALA A 11 -5.68 -1.40 14.56
C ALA A 11 -4.40 -1.45 13.69
N SER A 12 -4.20 -2.53 12.94
CA SER A 12 -3.08 -2.70 12.00
C SER A 12 -3.18 -1.75 10.79
N ALA A 13 -4.37 -1.57 10.24
CA ALA A 13 -4.63 -0.63 9.14
C ALA A 13 -4.46 0.85 9.57
N ALA A 14 -4.93 1.21 10.78
CA ALA A 14 -4.74 2.55 11.33
C ALA A 14 -3.26 2.86 11.60
N SER A 15 -2.50 1.89 12.12
CA SER A 15 -1.06 2.00 12.38
C SER A 15 -0.24 2.18 11.09
N THR A 16 -0.57 1.43 10.04
CA THR A 16 0.10 1.55 8.72
C THR A 16 -0.24 2.85 8.01
N ALA A 17 -1.47 3.35 8.13
CA ALA A 17 -1.85 4.65 7.58
C ALA A 17 -1.06 5.80 8.21
N ALA A 18 -0.91 5.80 9.54
CA ALA A 18 -0.13 6.79 10.28
C ALA A 18 1.38 6.71 9.96
N ALA A 19 1.92 5.49 9.83
CA ALA A 19 3.32 5.30 9.42
C ALA A 19 3.60 5.90 8.03
N LEU A 20 2.65 5.76 7.09
CA LEU A 20 2.82 6.30 5.74
C LEU A 20 2.72 7.83 5.69
N GLU A 21 1.91 8.43 6.55
CA GLU A 21 1.84 9.88 6.73
C GLU A 21 3.13 10.43 7.32
N ASN A 22 3.68 9.78 8.36
CA ASN A 22 4.98 10.14 8.91
C ASN A 22 6.10 10.03 7.86
N LEU A 23 6.09 8.96 7.05
CA LEU A 23 7.05 8.81 5.95
C LEU A 23 6.94 9.93 4.92
N GLN A 24 5.71 10.38 4.60
CA GLN A 24 5.51 11.52 3.70
C GLN A 24 6.10 12.81 4.28
N VAL A 25 5.90 13.07 5.57
CA VAL A 25 6.47 14.24 6.26
C VAL A 25 8.00 14.21 6.21
N GLU A 26 8.61 13.07 6.57
CA GLU A 26 10.07 12.90 6.56
C GLU A 26 10.69 12.98 5.15
N ALA A 27 9.92 12.62 4.12
CA ALA A 27 10.33 12.73 2.72
C ALA A 27 10.08 14.12 2.10
N SER A 28 9.55 15.07 2.87
CA SER A 28 9.16 16.41 2.40
C SER A 28 10.17 17.48 2.79
N CYS A 29 10.31 18.49 1.94
CA CYS A 29 11.17 19.63 2.18
C CYS A 29 10.47 20.65 3.08
N SER A 30 11.06 21.02 4.21
CA SER A 30 10.48 22.01 5.12
C SER A 30 10.41 23.45 4.55
N VAL A 31 10.96 23.70 3.35
CA VAL A 31 10.93 25.02 2.70
C VAL A 31 9.78 25.11 1.70
N CYS A 32 9.65 24.15 0.78
CA CYS A 32 8.56 24.18 -0.22
C CYS A 32 7.36 23.31 0.17
N LEU A 33 7.46 22.51 1.24
CA LEU A 33 6.43 21.60 1.75
C LEU A 33 6.02 20.48 0.77
N GLU A 34 6.83 20.29 -0.27
CA GLU A 34 6.69 19.22 -1.26
C GLU A 34 7.73 18.12 -1.02
N TYR A 35 7.54 16.95 -1.64
CA TYR A 35 8.56 15.91 -1.68
C TYR A 35 9.92 16.46 -2.12
N LEU A 36 10.97 16.02 -1.43
CA LEU A 36 12.35 16.43 -1.69
C LEU A 36 12.75 16.14 -3.15
N LYS A 37 13.16 17.18 -3.88
CA LYS A 37 13.72 17.10 -5.23
C LYS A 37 15.21 17.35 -5.16
N GLU A 38 16.01 16.40 -5.65
CA GLU A 38 17.48 16.41 -5.50
C GLU A 38 17.91 16.73 -4.05
N PRO A 39 17.55 15.88 -3.08
CA PRO A 39 17.82 16.16 -1.67
C PRO A 39 19.30 16.38 -1.40
N VAL A 40 19.61 17.44 -0.67
CA VAL A 40 20.94 17.74 -0.16
C VAL A 40 20.91 17.84 1.36
N ILE A 41 21.96 17.33 2.00
CA ILE A 41 22.20 17.44 3.44
C ILE A 41 23.18 18.58 3.71
N ILE A 42 22.86 19.42 4.70
CA ILE A 42 23.73 20.51 5.17
C ILE A 42 24.46 20.11 6.47
N GLU A 43 25.39 20.93 6.97
CA GLU A 43 26.26 20.57 8.11
C GLU A 43 25.51 20.16 9.38
N CYS A 44 24.35 20.79 9.65
CA CYS A 44 23.54 20.44 10.82
C CYS A 44 22.72 19.15 10.68
N GLY A 45 22.78 18.48 9.53
CA GLY A 45 22.10 17.21 9.26
C GLY A 45 20.70 17.31 8.63
N HIS A 46 20.11 18.51 8.55
CA HIS A 46 18.82 18.70 7.88
C HIS A 46 18.94 18.57 6.36
N ASN A 47 17.86 18.10 5.72
CA ASN A 47 17.78 17.84 4.29
C ASN A 47 16.79 18.79 3.62
N PHE A 48 17.13 19.26 2.42
CA PHE A 48 16.29 20.18 1.64
C PHE A 48 16.38 19.84 0.15
N CYS A 49 15.43 20.31 -0.65
CA CYS A 49 15.62 20.35 -2.10
C CYS A 49 16.83 21.24 -2.40
N LYS A 50 17.69 20.82 -3.34
CA LYS A 50 18.84 21.62 -3.77
C LYS A 50 18.43 23.05 -4.13
N ALA A 51 17.42 23.21 -4.98
CA ALA A 51 16.91 24.52 -5.38
C ALA A 51 16.41 25.37 -4.20
N CYS A 52 15.71 24.76 -3.24
CA CYS A 52 15.16 25.46 -2.08
C CYS A 52 16.25 26.05 -1.18
N ILE A 53 17.25 25.24 -0.83
CA ILE A 53 18.34 25.72 0.04
C ILE A 53 19.29 26.67 -0.69
N THR A 54 19.51 26.48 -1.99
CA THR A 54 20.29 27.42 -2.80
C THR A 54 19.63 28.80 -2.85
N ARG A 55 18.31 28.86 -3.07
CA ARG A 55 17.55 30.11 -3.06
C ARG A 55 17.52 30.74 -1.66
N TRP A 56 17.36 29.94 -0.61
CA TRP A 56 17.39 30.43 0.76
C TRP A 56 18.71 31.12 1.13
N TRP A 57 19.81 30.69 0.53
CA TRP A 57 21.14 31.26 0.72
C TRP A 57 21.57 32.24 -0.37
N GLU A 58 20.70 32.62 -1.31
CA GLU A 58 21.07 33.36 -2.52
C GLU A 58 21.87 34.64 -2.19
N ASP A 59 21.32 35.50 -1.32
CA ASP A 59 21.89 36.81 -0.95
C ASP A 59 22.89 36.76 0.23
N LEU A 60 23.29 35.57 0.68
CA LEU A 60 24.16 35.41 1.86
C LEU A 60 25.61 35.17 1.44
N GLU A 61 26.55 35.94 2.01
CA GLU A 61 27.97 35.84 1.64
C GLU A 61 28.84 35.08 2.65
N ARG A 62 28.52 35.14 3.95
CA ARG A 62 29.36 34.59 5.03
C ARG A 62 28.67 33.56 5.90
N ASP A 63 27.41 33.81 6.22
CA ASP A 63 26.64 33.02 7.19
C ASP A 63 25.48 32.33 6.49
N PHE A 64 25.42 31.01 6.61
CA PHE A 64 24.43 30.16 5.94
C PHE A 64 23.56 29.44 6.99
N PRO A 65 22.50 30.09 7.51
CA PRO A 65 21.64 29.51 8.53
C PRO A 65 20.74 28.42 7.96
N CYS A 66 20.56 27.35 8.74
CA CYS A 66 19.57 26.32 8.47
C CYS A 66 18.13 26.87 8.62
N PRO A 67 17.22 26.66 7.64
CA PRO A 67 15.82 27.05 7.75
C PRO A 67 15.08 26.47 8.97
N VAL A 68 15.50 25.31 9.47
CA VAL A 68 14.82 24.58 10.55
C VAL A 68 15.40 24.94 11.92
N CYS A 69 16.67 24.63 12.16
CA CYS A 69 17.29 24.77 13.48
C CYS A 69 18.13 26.02 13.66
N ARG A 70 18.26 26.86 12.61
CA ARG A 70 19.04 28.12 12.59
C ARG A 70 20.53 27.99 12.89
N LYS A 71 21.08 26.77 13.03
CA LYS A 71 22.53 26.55 13.08
C LYS A 71 23.15 27.10 11.78
N THR A 72 24.18 27.92 11.93
CA THR A 72 24.85 28.62 10.84
C THR A 72 26.12 27.89 10.43
N SER A 73 26.27 27.69 9.13
CA SER A 73 27.51 27.21 8.50
C SER A 73 28.29 28.38 7.90
N ARG A 74 29.62 28.28 7.88
CA ARG A 74 30.51 29.28 7.23
C ARG A 74 30.70 29.04 5.73
N TYR A 75 30.27 27.89 5.24
CA TYR A 75 30.42 27.47 3.85
C TYR A 75 29.10 26.94 3.30
N ARG A 76 28.88 27.11 1.99
CA ARG A 76 27.75 26.50 1.26
C ARG A 76 27.98 25.01 1.01
N SER A 77 28.17 24.24 2.08
CA SER A 77 28.41 22.80 2.02
C SER A 77 27.09 22.05 1.78
N LEU A 78 26.75 21.88 0.50
CA LEU A 78 25.59 21.09 0.05
C LEU A 78 26.06 19.73 -0.45
N ARG A 79 25.76 18.67 0.29
CA ARG A 79 26.11 17.30 -0.11
C ARG A 79 24.86 16.57 -0.63
N PRO A 80 24.84 16.05 -1.87
CA PRO A 80 23.72 15.24 -2.35
C PRO A 80 23.49 14.01 -1.47
N ASN A 81 22.23 13.74 -1.12
CA ASN A 81 21.83 12.57 -0.35
C ASN A 81 21.04 11.61 -1.26
N ARG A 82 21.77 10.79 -2.02
CA ARG A 82 21.16 9.89 -3.04
C ARG A 82 20.24 8.85 -2.41
N GLN A 83 20.62 8.30 -1.25
CA GLN A 83 19.82 7.34 -0.51
C GLN A 83 18.47 7.94 -0.09
N LEU A 84 18.47 9.18 0.44
CA LEU A 84 17.22 9.88 0.73
C LEU A 84 16.40 10.13 -0.53
N GLY A 85 17.05 10.46 -1.66
CA GLY A 85 16.37 10.56 -2.95
C GLY A 85 15.65 9.26 -3.33
N SER A 86 16.30 8.11 -3.18
CA SER A 86 15.67 6.80 -3.41
C SER A 86 14.50 6.53 -2.44
N MET A 87 14.64 6.87 -1.16
CA MET A 87 13.57 6.73 -0.17
C MET A 87 12.36 7.61 -0.48
N VAL A 88 12.58 8.82 -0.99
CA VAL A 88 11.50 9.74 -1.43
C VAL A 88 10.69 9.13 -2.57
N GLU A 89 11.35 8.50 -3.54
CA GLU A 89 10.65 7.83 -4.64
C GLU A 89 9.84 6.62 -4.16
N ILE A 90 10.38 5.83 -3.22
CA ILE A 90 9.63 4.74 -2.58
C ILE A 90 8.41 5.29 -1.82
N ALA A 91 8.57 6.39 -1.06
CA ALA A 91 7.48 7.03 -0.35
C ALA A 91 6.34 7.49 -1.28
N LYS A 92 6.69 8.07 -2.45
CA LYS A 92 5.71 8.44 -3.48
C LYS A 92 4.96 7.23 -4.03
N GLN A 93 5.67 6.13 -4.31
CA GLN A 93 5.06 4.90 -4.81
C GLN A 93 4.10 4.31 -3.78
N LEU A 94 4.50 4.24 -2.50
CA LEU A 94 3.64 3.75 -1.43
C LEU A 94 2.38 4.61 -1.25
N GLN A 95 2.50 5.93 -1.36
CA GLN A 95 1.33 6.83 -1.33
C GLN A 95 0.42 6.65 -2.55
N ALA A 96 0.98 6.41 -3.74
CA ALA A 96 0.19 6.08 -4.92
C ALA A 96 -0.57 4.76 -4.75
N VAL A 97 0.06 3.76 -4.14
CA VAL A 97 -0.58 2.47 -3.80
C VAL A 97 -1.68 2.68 -2.75
N LYS A 98 -1.44 3.43 -1.66
CA LYS A 98 -2.48 3.77 -0.66
C LYS A 98 -3.67 4.45 -1.32
N ARG A 99 -3.43 5.42 -2.21
CA ARG A 99 -4.50 6.11 -2.94
C ARG A 99 -5.26 5.14 -3.84
N LYS A 100 -4.57 4.26 -4.57
CA LYS A 100 -5.20 3.28 -5.46
C LYS A 100 -6.08 2.29 -4.68
N ILE A 101 -5.56 1.73 -3.59
CA ILE A 101 -6.32 0.83 -2.70
C ILE A 101 -7.55 1.56 -2.14
N ARG A 102 -7.37 2.82 -1.69
CA ARG A 102 -8.49 3.63 -1.22
C ARG A 102 -9.53 3.84 -2.31
N ASP A 103 -9.12 4.20 -3.52
CA ASP A 103 -10.03 4.47 -4.64
C ASP A 103 -10.81 3.20 -5.05
N GLU A 104 -10.13 2.06 -5.13
CA GLU A 104 -10.76 0.75 -5.41
C GLU A 104 -11.70 0.29 -4.28
N SER A 105 -11.50 0.79 -3.05
CA SER A 105 -12.38 0.50 -1.91
C SER A 105 -13.58 1.46 -1.78
N LEU A 106 -13.71 2.44 -2.67
CA LEU A 106 -14.78 3.44 -2.64
C LEU A 106 -15.74 3.26 -3.82
N CYS A 107 -17.02 3.51 -3.54
CA CYS A 107 -18.05 3.50 -4.57
C CYS A 107 -17.82 4.67 -5.54
N PRO A 108 -17.76 4.43 -6.86
CA PRO A 108 -17.50 5.48 -7.83
C PRO A 108 -18.63 6.52 -7.93
N GLN A 109 -19.86 6.13 -7.57
CA GLN A 109 -21.01 7.04 -7.60
C GLN A 109 -21.14 7.86 -6.31
N HIS A 110 -20.93 7.22 -5.15
CA HIS A 110 -21.26 7.80 -3.85
C HIS A 110 -20.03 8.21 -3.03
N HIS A 111 -18.83 7.80 -3.43
CA HIS A 111 -17.57 8.01 -2.70
C HIS A 111 -17.58 7.48 -1.26
N GLU A 112 -18.40 6.45 -1.02
CA GLU A 112 -18.55 5.74 0.25
C GLU A 112 -17.88 4.37 0.20
N ALA A 113 -17.49 3.82 1.36
CA ALA A 113 -16.82 2.53 1.44
C ALA A 113 -17.65 1.39 0.82
N LEU A 114 -17.01 0.59 -0.01
CA LEU A 114 -17.55 -0.65 -0.57
C LEU A 114 -17.44 -1.78 0.46
N SER A 115 -18.37 -1.81 1.40
CA SER A 115 -18.38 -2.76 2.53
C SER A 115 -19.43 -3.87 2.40
N LEU A 116 -20.22 -3.86 1.33
CA LEU A 116 -21.28 -4.83 1.08
C LEU A 116 -21.05 -5.55 -0.26
N PHE A 117 -21.65 -6.73 -0.43
CA PHE A 117 -21.59 -7.51 -1.65
C PHE A 117 -22.99 -7.88 -2.13
N CYS A 118 -23.25 -7.65 -3.42
CA CYS A 118 -24.50 -8.04 -4.08
C CYS A 118 -24.29 -9.37 -4.83
N TYR A 119 -25.05 -10.41 -4.50
CA TYR A 119 -24.89 -11.72 -5.14
C TYR A 119 -25.35 -11.75 -6.60
N GLU A 120 -26.43 -11.02 -6.90
CA GLU A 120 -27.07 -10.99 -8.21
C GLU A 120 -26.17 -10.29 -9.24
N ASP A 121 -25.60 -9.13 -8.87
CA ASP A 121 -24.73 -8.34 -9.75
C ASP A 121 -23.24 -8.73 -9.65
N GLN A 122 -22.89 -9.57 -8.68
CA GLN A 122 -21.52 -10.03 -8.38
C GLN A 122 -20.52 -8.87 -8.19
N GLU A 123 -20.94 -7.83 -7.49
CA GLU A 123 -20.12 -6.65 -7.26
C GLU A 123 -20.17 -6.17 -5.81
N ALA A 124 -19.10 -5.50 -5.40
CA ALA A 124 -19.06 -4.80 -4.12
C ALA A 124 -19.83 -3.48 -4.24
N VAL A 125 -20.68 -3.19 -3.24
CA VAL A 125 -21.54 -2.02 -3.22
C VAL A 125 -21.40 -1.28 -1.89
N CYS A 126 -21.70 0.03 -1.88
CA CYS A 126 -21.78 0.80 -0.64
C CYS A 126 -23.20 0.74 -0.05
N LEU A 127 -23.36 1.22 1.19
CA LEU A 127 -24.66 1.24 1.87
C LEU A 127 -25.74 2.02 1.09
N ILE A 128 -25.35 3.10 0.41
CA ILE A 128 -26.27 3.90 -0.40
C ILE A 128 -26.75 3.10 -1.62
N CYS A 129 -25.86 2.39 -2.32
CA CYS A 129 -26.24 1.51 -3.41
C CYS A 129 -27.21 0.41 -2.95
N ALA A 130 -26.96 -0.19 -1.78
CA ALA A 130 -27.80 -1.26 -1.24
C ALA A 130 -29.25 -0.82 -0.98
N ILE A 131 -29.46 0.42 -0.53
CA ILE A 131 -30.80 0.97 -0.27
C ILE A 131 -31.41 1.69 -1.49
N SER A 132 -30.59 1.99 -2.51
CA SER A 132 -31.06 2.62 -3.74
C SER A 132 -31.94 1.66 -4.53
N HIS A 133 -32.76 2.19 -5.44
CA HIS A 133 -33.60 1.36 -6.30
C HIS A 133 -32.81 0.35 -7.17
N THR A 134 -31.50 0.49 -7.33
CA THR A 134 -30.71 -0.41 -8.18
C THR A 134 -30.44 -1.76 -7.51
N HIS A 135 -30.24 -1.82 -6.19
CA HIS A 135 -30.00 -3.08 -5.46
C HIS A 135 -31.01 -3.36 -4.34
N ARG A 136 -32.06 -2.53 -4.18
CA ARG A 136 -33.05 -2.67 -3.11
C ARG A 136 -33.73 -4.04 -3.02
N ALA A 137 -33.85 -4.74 -4.14
CA ALA A 137 -34.48 -6.06 -4.21
C ALA A 137 -33.46 -7.21 -4.28
N HIS A 138 -32.16 -6.91 -4.28
CA HIS A 138 -31.09 -7.89 -4.38
C HIS A 138 -30.64 -8.37 -3.00
N THR A 139 -30.03 -9.54 -2.97
CA THR A 139 -29.44 -10.11 -1.77
C THR A 139 -28.10 -9.44 -1.55
N VAL A 140 -28.09 -8.47 -0.64
CA VAL A 140 -26.89 -7.74 -0.24
C VAL A 140 -26.49 -8.15 1.17
N VAL A 141 -25.23 -8.57 1.33
CA VAL A 141 -24.65 -8.99 2.61
C VAL A 141 -23.37 -8.21 2.89
N PRO A 142 -22.87 -8.18 4.14
CA PRO A 142 -21.51 -7.71 4.42
C PRO A 142 -20.47 -8.40 3.55
N LEU A 143 -19.47 -7.65 3.08
CA LEU A 143 -18.42 -8.16 2.20
C LEU A 143 -17.62 -9.31 2.86
N ASP A 144 -17.42 -9.25 4.18
CA ASP A 144 -16.74 -10.30 4.94
C ASP A 144 -17.52 -11.63 4.93
N ASP A 145 -18.84 -11.56 5.04
CA ASP A 145 -19.71 -12.75 5.02
C ASP A 145 -19.64 -13.43 3.64
N ALA A 146 -19.76 -12.64 2.56
CA ALA A 146 -19.61 -13.14 1.19
C ALA A 146 -18.21 -13.73 0.97
N THR A 147 -17.15 -13.05 1.46
CA THR A 147 -15.76 -13.51 1.33
C THR A 147 -15.56 -14.86 2.01
N GLN A 148 -16.10 -15.04 3.21
CA GLN A 148 -16.02 -16.29 3.94
C GLN A 148 -16.75 -17.42 3.20
N GLU A 149 -17.96 -17.16 2.70
CA GLU A 149 -18.73 -18.15 1.95
C GLU A 149 -18.02 -18.58 0.66
N TYR A 150 -17.48 -17.63 -0.11
CA TYR A 150 -16.74 -17.94 -1.34
C TYR A 150 -15.43 -18.69 -1.04
N LYS A 151 -14.73 -18.32 0.03
CA LYS A 151 -13.52 -19.04 0.46
C LYS A 151 -13.82 -20.50 0.78
N GLU A 152 -14.89 -20.78 1.50
CA GLU A 152 -15.31 -22.15 1.81
C GLU A 152 -15.70 -22.93 0.55
N LYS A 153 -16.45 -22.30 -0.37
CA LYS A 153 -16.80 -22.91 -1.66
C LYS A 153 -15.55 -23.26 -2.47
N LEU A 154 -14.58 -22.34 -2.55
CA LEU A 154 -13.32 -22.57 -3.27
C LEU A 154 -12.48 -23.67 -2.62
N GLN A 155 -12.38 -23.71 -1.29
CA GLN A 155 -11.66 -24.76 -0.57
C GLN A 155 -12.24 -26.15 -0.84
N LYS A 156 -13.57 -26.28 -0.79
CA LYS A 156 -14.27 -27.54 -1.11
C LYS A 156 -14.01 -28.02 -2.55
N CYS A 157 -13.82 -27.10 -3.49
CA CYS A 157 -13.47 -27.42 -4.88
C CYS A 157 -11.98 -27.74 -5.06
N LEU A 158 -11.10 -27.15 -4.26
CA LEU A 158 -9.65 -27.32 -4.31
C LEU A 158 -9.20 -28.69 -3.78
N GLU A 159 -9.76 -29.14 -2.65
CA GLU A 159 -9.35 -30.39 -2.00
C GLU A 159 -9.38 -31.61 -2.95
N PRO A 160 -10.44 -31.86 -3.75
CA PRO A 160 -10.46 -32.99 -4.68
C PRO A 160 -9.45 -32.85 -5.82
N LEU A 161 -9.16 -31.63 -6.25
CA LEU A 161 -8.20 -31.37 -7.33
C LEU A 161 -6.76 -31.65 -6.86
N GLU A 162 -6.43 -31.26 -5.62
CA GLU A 162 -5.14 -31.56 -5.01
C GLU A 162 -4.94 -33.07 -4.83
N GLN A 163 -5.99 -33.78 -4.37
CA GLN A 163 -5.96 -35.25 -4.26
C GLN A 163 -5.70 -35.93 -5.61
N LYS A 164 -6.40 -35.52 -6.67
CA LYS A 164 -6.19 -36.06 -8.03
C LYS A 164 -4.77 -35.79 -8.54
N LEU A 165 -4.21 -34.61 -8.25
CA LEU A 165 -2.83 -34.30 -8.63
C LEU A 165 -1.82 -35.21 -7.91
N GLN A 166 -2.02 -35.47 -6.62
CA GLN A 166 -1.18 -36.41 -5.87
C GLN A 166 -1.26 -37.83 -6.43
N GLU A 167 -2.47 -38.30 -6.78
CA GLU A 167 -2.66 -39.60 -7.40
C GLU A 167 -1.96 -39.72 -8.74
N ILE A 168 -2.12 -38.73 -9.64
CA ILE A 168 -1.45 -38.69 -10.94
C ILE A 168 0.07 -38.70 -10.78
N THR A 169 0.59 -37.92 -9.84
CA THR A 169 2.04 -37.85 -9.55
C THR A 169 2.57 -39.20 -9.07
N ARG A 170 1.83 -39.87 -8.18
CA ARG A 170 2.15 -41.22 -7.72
C ARG A 170 2.18 -42.22 -8.87
N CYS A 171 1.16 -42.22 -9.74
CA CYS A 171 1.09 -43.11 -10.90
C CYS A 171 2.28 -42.90 -11.85
N LYS A 172 2.62 -41.65 -12.19
CA LYS A 172 3.80 -41.34 -13.02
C LYS A 172 5.11 -41.89 -12.44
N SER A 173 5.34 -41.70 -11.15
CA SER A 173 6.54 -42.22 -10.47
C SER A 173 6.62 -43.75 -10.44
N SER A 174 5.49 -44.44 -10.57
CA SER A 174 5.42 -45.90 -10.62
C SER A 174 5.65 -46.48 -12.02
N GLU A 175 5.33 -45.71 -13.07
CA GLU A 175 5.59 -46.06 -14.47
C GLU A 175 7.06 -45.85 -14.83
N GLU A 176 7.68 -44.77 -14.35
CA GLU A 176 9.12 -44.49 -14.54
C GLU A 176 10.05 -45.52 -13.86
N LYS A 177 9.54 -46.30 -12.90
CA LYS A 177 10.26 -47.38 -12.22
C LYS A 177 10.13 -48.75 -12.92
N LYS A 178 9.31 -48.87 -13.97
CA LYS A 178 9.13 -50.11 -14.74
C LYS A 178 9.80 -50.16 -16.15
N PRO A 179 11.01 -49.61 -16.41
CA PRO A 179 11.63 -49.75 -17.73
C PRO A 179 12.44 -51.06 -17.91
N GLY A 180 12.05 -52.17 -17.26
CA GLY A 180 12.90 -53.37 -17.13
C GLY A 180 12.34 -54.74 -17.57
N GLU A 181 11.07 -54.86 -17.97
CA GLU A 181 10.46 -56.18 -18.25
C GLU A 181 9.73 -56.23 -19.60
N LEU A 182 10.46 -56.00 -20.69
CA LEU A 182 10.08 -56.44 -22.03
C LEU A 182 11.33 -56.93 -22.76
N LYS A 183 11.68 -58.21 -22.56
CA LYS A 183 12.54 -59.01 -23.43
C LYS A 183 11.92 -60.38 -23.62
#